data_AF-A0AB73GA06-F1
#
_entry.id   AF-A0AB73GA06-F1
#
_cell.length_a   1.000
_cell.length_b   1.000
_cell.length_c   1.000
_cell.angle_alpha   90.00
_cell.angle_beta   90.00
_cell.angle_gamma   90.00
#
_symmetry.space_group_name_H-M   'P 1'
#
loop_
_entity.id
_entity.type
_entity.pdbx_description
1 polymer ?
#
loop_
_entity_poly.entity_id
_entity_poly.type
_entity_poly.pdbx_seq_one_letter_code
_entity_poly.pdbx_strand_id
1 'polypeptide(L)'
;MGVREAVTAAAVAAGLTIDLSRIEWLTKPVGDADPSFAPVEVDKGVAAACCAMAGALLAGDDQCGMAAALVVLSARMGQVDKHADDRLNAAAHNCLWGIQRAPLPEARFVRPASKGAPEQLKALTDALATGQVANLAAPLNALLTGMIEAATTRDVAIASAFDALSTRQLALEEEMKMHWWALGKASTELARPFLALPAFEAAARAAFELAAMVSAHRPAGPFAAPALLEQALQTADGAENEKQTLASAIVSIPLAVRQKLFARKPSSRVVPGAFPIMLAAECAIDSEDEDDWKPRFRRIANVDPKMTVTPNGFAQQLYRELLLWTMLPA
;
A
#
# COMPACT_ATOMS: atom_id res chain seq x y z
N MET A 1 -22.27 13.91 4.11
CA MET A 1 -21.26 14.59 3.28
C MET A 1 -21.94 15.02 2.01
N GLY A 2 -21.82 16.29 1.59
CA GLY A 2 -22.47 16.75 0.37
C GLY A 2 -21.86 16.06 -0.86
N VAL A 3 -22.67 15.63 -1.82
CA VAL A 3 -22.24 14.91 -3.04
C VAL A 3 -21.10 15.63 -3.77
N ARG A 4 -21.12 16.97 -3.79
CA ARG A 4 -20.03 17.78 -4.32
C ARG A 4 -18.71 17.57 -3.57
N GLU A 5 -18.72 17.55 -2.24
CA GLU A 5 -17.50 17.45 -1.42
C GLU A 5 -16.81 16.09 -1.59
N ALA A 6 -17.58 15.00 -1.68
CA ALA A 6 -17.03 13.66 -1.89
C ALA A 6 -16.40 13.50 -3.29
N VAL A 7 -17.07 14.02 -4.32
CA VAL A 7 -16.55 14.00 -5.71
C VAL A 7 -15.33 14.90 -5.85
N THR A 8 -15.32 16.06 -5.19
CA THR A 8 -14.16 16.97 -5.22
C THR A 8 -12.98 16.38 -4.46
N ALA A 9 -13.20 15.69 -3.33
CA ALA A 9 -12.15 15.02 -2.58
C ALA A 9 -11.51 13.86 -3.36
N ALA A 10 -12.33 13.05 -4.03
CA ALA A 10 -11.82 11.98 -4.90
C ALA A 10 -11.07 12.52 -6.13
N ALA A 11 -11.54 13.63 -6.71
CA ALA A 11 -10.90 14.28 -7.85
C ALA A 11 -9.55 14.90 -7.51
N VAL A 12 -9.48 15.58 -6.36
CA VAL A 12 -8.25 16.20 -5.86
C VAL A 12 -7.23 15.13 -5.47
N ALA A 13 -7.67 14.03 -4.85
CA ALA A 13 -6.80 12.89 -4.54
C ALA A 13 -6.27 12.18 -5.81
N ALA A 14 -7.02 12.26 -6.92
CA ALA A 14 -6.65 11.67 -8.20
C ALA A 14 -5.96 12.65 -9.17
N GLY A 15 -5.77 13.93 -8.79
CA GLY A 15 -5.15 14.95 -9.64
C GLY A 15 -5.96 15.36 -10.88
N LEU A 16 -7.27 15.11 -10.89
CA LEU A 16 -8.16 15.36 -12.03
C LEU A 16 -8.87 16.72 -11.91
N THR A 17 -8.91 17.50 -12.99
CA THR A 17 -9.72 18.72 -13.09
C THR A 17 -11.14 18.35 -13.53
N ILE A 18 -12.12 18.50 -12.63
CA ILE A 18 -13.54 18.19 -12.92
C ILE A 18 -14.30 19.46 -13.28
N ASP A 19 -15.00 19.43 -14.42
CA ASP A 19 -16.03 20.40 -14.77
C ASP A 19 -17.33 20.07 -14.04
N LEU A 20 -17.58 20.79 -12.93
CA LEU A 20 -18.72 20.59 -12.04
C LEU A 20 -20.08 20.85 -12.70
N SER A 21 -20.12 21.46 -13.90
CA SER A 21 -21.35 21.68 -14.65
C SER A 21 -21.91 20.39 -15.26
N ARG A 22 -21.06 19.37 -15.50
CA ARG A 22 -21.46 18.08 -16.09
C ARG A 22 -22.08 17.10 -15.10
N ILE A 23 -21.95 17.35 -13.80
CA ILE A 23 -22.46 16.51 -12.71
C ILE A 23 -23.66 17.13 -11.99
N GLU A 24 -24.21 18.24 -12.50
CA GLU A 24 -25.34 18.97 -11.90
C GLU A 24 -26.62 18.12 -11.83
N TRP A 25 -26.74 17.09 -12.67
CA TRP A 25 -27.85 16.14 -12.67
C TRP A 25 -27.82 15.15 -11.49
N LEU A 26 -26.64 14.85 -10.91
CA LEU A 26 -26.49 14.04 -9.69
C LEU A 26 -26.95 14.77 -8.43
N THR A 27 -27.11 16.10 -8.51
CA THR A 27 -27.58 16.95 -7.41
C THR A 27 -29.05 17.37 -7.55
N LYS A 28 -29.71 17.01 -8.66
CA LYS A 28 -31.15 17.28 -8.83
C LYS A 28 -31.95 16.18 -8.14
N PRO A 29 -32.81 16.49 -7.15
CA PRO A 29 -33.71 15.49 -6.59
C PRO A 29 -34.65 15.00 -7.70
N VAL A 30 -34.69 13.68 -7.92
CA VAL A 30 -35.70 13.04 -8.78
C VAL A 30 -37.03 13.23 -8.06
N GLY A 31 -37.88 14.11 -8.60
CA GLY A 31 -38.99 14.73 -7.88
C GLY A 31 -40.09 13.78 -7.37
N ASP A 32 -40.62 14.12 -6.20
CA ASP A 32 -42.01 14.10 -5.69
C ASP A 32 -43.08 13.10 -6.20
N ALA A 33 -42.72 11.96 -6.78
CA ALA A 33 -43.70 11.03 -7.35
C ALA A 33 -43.57 9.58 -6.90
N ASP A 34 -42.93 9.27 -5.76
CA ASP A 34 -43.10 7.94 -5.17
C ASP A 34 -42.73 7.86 -3.67
N PRO A 35 -43.70 7.82 -2.74
CA PRO A 35 -43.43 7.61 -1.32
C PRO A 35 -42.96 6.19 -0.97
N SER A 36 -42.91 5.26 -1.95
CA SER A 36 -42.25 3.95 -1.78
C SER A 36 -40.74 3.99 -2.10
N PHE A 37 -40.26 5.04 -2.76
CA PHE A 37 -38.84 5.40 -2.87
C PHE A 37 -38.43 6.30 -1.70
N ALA A 38 -38.49 5.76 -0.49
CA ALA A 38 -37.77 6.36 0.62
C ALA A 38 -36.27 6.41 0.30
N PRO A 39 -35.56 7.50 0.64
CA PRO A 39 -34.14 7.61 0.37
C PRO A 39 -33.41 6.59 1.24
N VAL A 40 -32.90 5.52 0.64
CA VAL A 40 -31.85 4.73 1.28
C VAL A 40 -30.68 5.69 1.48
N GLU A 41 -30.17 5.80 2.71
CA GLU A 41 -29.21 6.81 3.19
C GLU A 41 -27.89 6.92 2.39
N VAL A 42 -27.67 6.05 1.41
CA VAL A 42 -26.65 6.17 0.38
C VAL A 42 -27.34 6.10 -0.98
N ASP A 43 -27.28 7.18 -1.74
CA ASP A 43 -27.82 7.25 -3.08
C ASP A 43 -27.19 6.14 -3.94
N LYS A 44 -27.98 5.13 -4.32
CA LYS A 44 -27.49 3.90 -4.97
C LYS A 44 -26.71 4.20 -6.25
N GLY A 45 -27.04 5.30 -6.93
CA GLY A 45 -26.30 5.79 -8.11
C GLY A 45 -24.88 6.26 -7.76
N VAL A 46 -24.70 6.92 -6.61
CA VAL A 46 -23.39 7.35 -6.11
C VAL A 46 -22.56 6.16 -5.67
N ALA A 47 -23.17 5.20 -4.96
CA ALA A 47 -22.48 3.96 -4.58
C ALA A 47 -21.99 3.19 -5.82
N ALA A 48 -22.83 3.05 -6.85
CA ALA A 48 -22.45 2.41 -8.10
C ALA A 48 -21.32 3.15 -8.84
N ALA A 49 -21.37 4.49 -8.89
CA ALA A 49 -20.33 5.31 -9.49
C ALA A 49 -18.99 5.21 -8.73
N CYS A 50 -19.02 5.27 -7.40
CA CYS A 50 -17.85 5.08 -6.56
C CYS A 50 -17.27 3.67 -6.69
N CYS A 51 -18.10 2.63 -6.77
CA CYS A 51 -17.67 1.26 -7.03
C CYS A 51 -17.03 1.11 -8.42
N ALA A 52 -17.58 1.76 -9.45
CA ALA A 52 -17.01 1.75 -10.80
C ALA A 52 -15.67 2.51 -10.86
N MET A 53 -15.57 3.67 -10.19
CA MET A 53 -14.32 4.42 -10.07
C MET A 53 -13.26 3.64 -9.29
N ALA A 54 -13.63 3.02 -8.18
CA ALA A 54 -12.74 2.14 -7.43
C ALA A 54 -12.30 0.95 -8.29
N GLY A 55 -13.20 0.33 -9.04
CA GLY A 55 -12.88 -0.73 -9.99
C GLY A 55 -11.90 -0.30 -11.09
N ALA A 56 -12.06 0.92 -11.63
CA ALA A 56 -11.13 1.48 -12.61
C ALA A 56 -9.75 1.76 -12.00
N LEU A 57 -9.69 2.26 -10.76
CA LEU A 57 -8.43 2.50 -10.05
C LEU A 57 -7.71 1.18 -9.71
N LEU A 58 -8.46 0.14 -9.32
CA LEU A 58 -7.93 -1.19 -9.04
C LEU A 58 -7.36 -1.92 -10.26
N ALA A 59 -7.71 -1.48 -11.47
CA ALA A 59 -7.18 -2.01 -12.71
C ALA A 59 -5.77 -1.47 -13.06
N GLY A 60 -5.28 -0.47 -12.34
CA GLY A 60 -3.92 0.05 -12.49
C GLY A 60 -2.91 -0.67 -11.59
N ASP A 61 -1.67 -0.79 -12.06
CA ASP A 61 -0.55 -1.39 -11.32
C ASP A 61 0.24 -0.36 -10.47
N ASP A 62 -0.29 0.87 -10.36
CA ASP A 62 0.38 2.02 -9.76
C ASP A 62 0.11 2.16 -8.25
N GLN A 63 0.79 3.10 -7.60
CA GLN A 63 0.54 3.48 -6.20
C GLN A 63 -0.94 3.82 -5.92
N CYS A 64 -1.65 4.38 -6.90
CA CYS A 64 -3.08 4.67 -6.80
C CYS A 64 -3.94 3.40 -6.70
N GLY A 65 -3.61 2.34 -7.44
CA GLY A 65 -4.31 1.05 -7.37
C GLY A 65 -4.10 0.36 -6.02
N MET A 66 -2.88 0.42 -5.50
CA MET A 66 -2.54 -0.05 -4.15
C MET A 66 -3.30 0.69 -3.05
N ALA A 67 -3.33 2.03 -3.10
CA ALA A 67 -4.06 2.84 -2.13
C ALA A 67 -5.58 2.55 -2.20
N ALA A 68 -6.14 2.43 -3.41
CA ALA A 68 -7.54 2.06 -3.60
C ALA A 68 -7.85 0.67 -3.03
N ALA A 69 -6.97 -0.31 -3.25
CA ALA A 69 -7.11 -1.65 -2.68
C ALA A 69 -7.12 -1.62 -1.15
N LEU A 70 -6.16 -0.91 -0.53
CA LEU A 70 -6.09 -0.79 0.92
C LEU A 70 -7.31 -0.07 1.50
N VAL A 71 -7.80 1.00 0.87
CA VAL A 71 -9.02 1.70 1.30
C VAL A 71 -10.23 0.76 1.28
N VAL A 72 -10.44 0.03 0.19
CA VAL A 72 -11.57 -0.92 0.06
C VAL A 72 -11.49 -2.02 1.13
N LEU A 73 -10.30 -2.58 1.35
CA LEU A 73 -10.09 -3.63 2.34
C LEU A 73 -10.27 -3.12 3.77
N SER A 74 -9.76 -1.93 4.09
CA SER A 74 -9.88 -1.35 5.43
C SER A 74 -11.31 -0.91 5.74
N ALA A 75 -12.04 -0.43 4.74
CA ALA A 75 -13.41 0.03 4.88
C ALA A 75 -14.43 -1.08 5.19
N ARG A 76 -14.11 -2.36 4.93
CA ARG A 76 -15.02 -3.49 5.27
C ARG A 76 -15.34 -3.58 6.76
N MET A 77 -14.42 -3.17 7.64
CA MET A 77 -14.67 -3.14 9.09
C MET A 77 -15.88 -2.26 9.45
N GLY A 78 -16.19 -1.23 8.65
CA GLY A 78 -17.31 -0.30 8.83
C GLY A 78 -18.65 -0.75 8.25
N GLN A 79 -18.92 -2.06 8.16
CA GLN A 79 -20.16 -2.61 7.59
C GLN A 79 -20.44 -2.17 6.14
N VAL A 80 -19.40 -1.85 5.38
CA VAL A 80 -19.51 -1.51 3.95
C VAL A 80 -20.09 -2.68 3.13
N ASP A 81 -20.10 -3.90 3.67
CA ASP A 81 -20.76 -5.09 3.10
C ASP A 81 -22.26 -4.93 2.86
N LYS A 82 -22.94 -3.99 3.55
CA LYS A 82 -24.33 -3.68 3.26
C LYS A 82 -24.53 -2.96 1.92
N HIS A 83 -23.45 -2.40 1.35
CA HIS A 83 -23.51 -1.49 0.20
C HIS A 83 -22.45 -1.75 -0.88
N ALA A 84 -21.41 -2.54 -0.61
CA ALA A 84 -20.37 -2.90 -1.56
C ALA A 84 -20.53 -4.33 -2.09
N ASP A 85 -20.32 -4.49 -3.40
CA ASP A 85 -20.32 -5.78 -4.09
C ASP A 85 -19.08 -6.60 -3.65
N ASP A 86 -19.28 -7.88 -3.31
CA ASP A 86 -18.19 -8.80 -2.98
C ASP A 86 -17.14 -8.91 -4.10
N ARG A 87 -17.54 -8.64 -5.35
CA ARG A 87 -16.61 -8.56 -6.49
C ARG A 87 -15.57 -7.46 -6.33
N LEU A 88 -15.94 -6.32 -5.74
CA LEU A 88 -15.00 -5.22 -5.51
C LEU A 88 -13.94 -5.62 -4.48
N ASN A 89 -14.34 -6.39 -3.46
CA ASN A 89 -13.41 -6.93 -2.48
C ASN A 89 -12.45 -7.95 -3.11
N ALA A 90 -12.97 -8.86 -3.93
CA ALA A 90 -12.15 -9.82 -4.66
C ALA A 90 -11.16 -9.10 -5.60
N ALA A 91 -11.60 -8.04 -6.27
CA ALA A 91 -10.75 -7.20 -7.12
C ALA A 91 -9.66 -6.49 -6.30
N ALA A 92 -9.98 -5.94 -5.13
CA ALA A 92 -9.02 -5.29 -4.24
C ALA A 92 -7.96 -6.28 -3.73
N HIS A 93 -8.37 -7.49 -3.33
CA HIS A 93 -7.42 -8.55 -2.97
C HIS A 93 -6.53 -8.96 -4.14
N ASN A 94 -7.09 -9.14 -5.34
CA ASN A 94 -6.33 -9.52 -6.52
C ASN A 94 -5.33 -8.44 -6.95
N CYS A 95 -5.72 -7.16 -6.90
CA CYS A 95 -4.85 -6.02 -7.16
C CYS A 95 -3.67 -6.01 -6.18
N LEU A 96 -3.95 -6.05 -4.87
CA LEU A 96 -2.92 -6.06 -3.83
C LEU A 96 -1.99 -7.27 -3.98
N TRP A 97 -2.54 -8.46 -4.24
CA TRP A 97 -1.76 -9.67 -4.48
C TRP A 97 -0.89 -9.58 -5.73
N GLY A 98 -1.39 -8.98 -6.81
CA GLY A 98 -0.62 -8.75 -8.02
C GLY A 98 0.60 -7.87 -7.75
N ILE A 99 0.41 -6.77 -7.03
CA ILE A 99 1.48 -5.84 -6.66
C ILE A 99 2.50 -6.51 -5.73
N GLN A 100 2.03 -7.25 -4.72
CA GLN A 100 2.91 -7.93 -3.74
C GLN A 100 3.71 -9.10 -4.34
N ARG A 101 3.21 -9.71 -5.42
CA ARG A 101 3.88 -10.81 -6.14
C ARG A 101 4.63 -10.35 -7.38
N ALA A 102 4.66 -9.05 -7.64
CA ALA A 102 5.41 -8.50 -8.77
C ALA A 102 6.87 -8.99 -8.69
N PRO A 103 7.41 -9.52 -9.80
CA PRO A 103 8.76 -10.06 -9.79
C PRO A 103 9.75 -8.92 -9.51
N LEU A 104 10.73 -9.21 -8.64
CA LEU A 104 11.86 -8.31 -8.44
C LEU A 104 12.66 -8.19 -9.75
N PRO A 105 13.27 -7.02 -10.02
CA PRO A 105 14.02 -6.80 -11.25
C PRO A 105 15.13 -7.85 -11.42
N GLU A 106 15.20 -8.44 -12.61
CA GLU A 106 16.25 -9.40 -12.95
C GLU A 106 17.52 -8.67 -13.38
N ALA A 107 18.65 -9.01 -12.77
CA ALA A 107 19.94 -8.54 -13.22
C ALA A 107 20.35 -9.26 -14.51
N ARG A 108 20.14 -8.59 -15.66
CA ARG A 108 20.57 -9.10 -16.97
C ARG A 108 21.73 -8.27 -17.48
N PHE A 109 22.91 -8.89 -17.55
CA PHE A 109 24.07 -8.28 -18.21
C PHE A 109 24.25 -8.89 -19.60
N VAL A 110 23.99 -8.09 -20.63
CA VAL A 110 24.35 -8.41 -22.01
C VAL A 110 25.62 -7.63 -22.32
N ARG A 111 26.72 -8.32 -22.66
CA ARG A 111 27.94 -7.66 -23.12
C ARG A 111 27.66 -7.04 -24.49
N PRO A 112 27.60 -5.71 -24.63
CA PRO A 112 27.38 -5.11 -25.94
C PRO A 112 28.64 -5.29 -26.78
N ALA A 113 28.46 -5.70 -28.04
CA ALA A 113 29.53 -5.76 -29.02
C ALA A 113 29.61 -4.43 -29.76
N SER A 114 30.83 -3.97 -30.06
CA SER A 114 31.05 -2.82 -30.95
C SER A 114 30.55 -3.17 -32.36
N LYS A 115 29.54 -2.45 -32.85
CA LYS A 115 28.97 -2.67 -34.18
C LYS A 115 30.04 -2.49 -35.26
N GLY A 116 30.15 -3.44 -36.18
CA GLY A 116 31.04 -3.35 -37.34
C GLY A 116 32.55 -3.41 -37.05
N ALA A 117 32.99 -3.63 -35.80
CA ALA A 117 34.42 -3.72 -35.47
C ALA A 117 35.22 -4.72 -36.32
N PRO A 118 34.74 -5.94 -36.65
CA PRO A 118 35.50 -6.85 -37.51
C PRO A 118 35.62 -6.34 -38.96
N GLU A 119 34.64 -5.59 -39.46
CA GLU A 119 34.64 -5.00 -40.81
C GLU A 119 35.59 -3.80 -40.89
N GLN A 120 35.58 -2.95 -39.85
CA GLN A 120 36.48 -1.80 -39.74
C GLN A 120 37.94 -2.22 -39.47
N LEU A 121 38.16 -3.31 -38.72
CA LEU A 121 39.49 -3.91 -38.54
C LEU A 121 40.04 -4.46 -39.86
N LYS A 122 39.20 -5.11 -40.68
CA LYS A 122 39.58 -5.53 -42.04
C LYS A 122 39.92 -4.32 -42.92
N ALA A 123 39.10 -3.28 -42.90
CA ALA A 123 39.36 -2.06 -43.66
C ALA A 123 40.69 -1.39 -43.29
N LEU A 124 41.07 -1.42 -41.99
CA LEU A 124 42.37 -0.94 -41.53
C LEU A 124 43.53 -1.82 -42.01
N THR A 125 43.41 -3.14 -41.91
CA THR A 125 44.47 -4.06 -42.37
C THR A 125 44.69 -3.98 -43.88
N ASP A 126 43.62 -3.81 -44.65
CA ASP A 126 43.68 -3.68 -46.11
C ASP A 126 44.28 -2.33 -46.54
N ALA A 127 43.95 -1.24 -45.84
CA ALA A 127 44.54 0.08 -46.06
C ALA A 127 46.04 0.12 -45.68
N LEU A 128 46.44 -0.63 -44.64
CA LEU A 128 47.86 -0.80 -44.27
C LEU A 128 48.63 -1.62 -45.31
N ALA A 129 48.04 -2.72 -45.80
CA ALA A 129 48.65 -3.58 -46.79
C ALA A 129 48.85 -2.87 -48.15
N THR A 130 48.00 -1.90 -48.47
CA THR A 130 48.05 -1.11 -49.72
C THR A 130 48.84 0.21 -49.60
N GLY A 131 49.34 0.55 -48.40
CA GLY A 131 50.14 1.76 -48.17
C GLY A 131 49.37 3.09 -48.28
N GLN A 132 48.04 3.05 -48.29
CA GLN A 132 47.19 4.23 -48.46
C GLN A 132 46.85 4.88 -47.12
N VAL A 133 47.79 5.64 -46.55
CA VAL A 133 47.67 6.28 -45.23
C VAL A 133 46.45 7.21 -45.11
N ALA A 134 46.04 7.86 -46.20
CA ALA A 134 44.87 8.74 -46.24
C ALA A 134 43.54 8.00 -45.94
N ASN A 135 43.47 6.70 -46.21
CA ASN A 135 42.26 5.89 -46.04
C ASN A 135 42.14 5.27 -44.64
N LEU A 136 43.09 5.54 -43.74
CA LEU A 136 43.08 5.04 -42.36
C LEU A 136 42.16 5.85 -41.44
N ALA A 137 41.98 7.15 -41.70
CA ALA A 137 41.30 8.05 -40.77
C ALA A 137 39.82 7.70 -40.52
N ALA A 138 39.07 7.36 -41.57
CA ALA A 138 37.66 7.01 -41.47
C ALA A 138 37.39 5.71 -40.68
N PRO A 139 38.04 4.56 -40.99
CA PRO A 139 37.81 3.34 -40.23
C PRO A 139 38.36 3.40 -38.80
N LEU A 140 39.43 4.17 -38.56
CA LEU A 140 39.94 4.40 -37.20
C LEU A 140 38.97 5.22 -36.34
N ASN A 141 38.37 6.29 -36.91
CA ASN A 141 37.33 7.07 -36.23
C ASN A 141 36.05 6.26 -35.99
N ALA A 142 35.64 5.41 -36.95
CA ALA A 142 34.49 4.52 -36.79
C ALA A 142 34.71 3.47 -35.68
N LEU A 143 35.92 2.90 -35.58
CA LEU A 143 36.29 2.01 -34.48
C LEU A 143 36.30 2.72 -33.14
N LEU A 144 36.92 3.90 -33.05
CA LEU A 144 36.94 4.70 -31.81
C LEU A 144 35.53 5.04 -31.33
N THR A 145 34.67 5.51 -32.25
CA THR A 145 33.28 5.85 -31.94
C THR A 145 32.49 4.60 -31.52
N GLY A 146 32.61 3.50 -32.27
CA GLY A 146 31.95 2.24 -31.94
C GLY A 146 32.45 1.60 -30.64
N MET A 147 33.71 1.81 -30.26
CA MET A 147 34.25 1.39 -28.97
C MET A 147 33.73 2.26 -27.82
N ILE A 148 33.62 3.58 -28.02
CA ILE A 148 33.04 4.50 -27.03
C ILE A 148 31.56 4.15 -26.82
N GLU A 149 30.78 3.96 -27.88
CA GLU A 149 29.37 3.57 -27.80
C GLU A 149 29.18 2.21 -27.12
N ALA A 150 30.05 1.23 -27.43
CA ALA A 150 30.05 -0.06 -26.77
C ALA A 150 30.43 0.05 -25.29
N ALA A 151 31.35 0.94 -24.93
CA ALA A 151 31.71 1.22 -23.55
C ALA A 151 30.55 1.90 -22.79
N THR A 152 29.93 2.94 -23.36
CA THR A 152 28.80 3.63 -22.70
C THR A 152 27.59 2.71 -22.53
N THR A 153 27.27 1.90 -23.55
CA THR A 153 26.18 0.91 -23.44
C THR A 153 26.50 -0.18 -22.42
N ARG A 154 27.78 -0.58 -22.33
CA ARG A 154 28.23 -1.51 -21.29
C ARG A 154 28.08 -0.91 -19.90
N ASP A 155 28.49 0.34 -19.71
CA ASP A 155 28.43 1.00 -18.40
C ASP A 155 26.98 1.18 -17.94
N VAL A 156 26.07 1.54 -18.85
CA VAL A 156 24.61 1.59 -18.57
C VAL A 156 24.07 0.20 -18.22
N ALA A 157 24.46 -0.85 -18.96
CA ALA A 157 24.04 -2.22 -18.65
C ALA A 157 24.59 -2.72 -17.31
N ILE A 158 25.83 -2.36 -16.95
CA ILE A 158 26.40 -2.67 -15.63
C ILE A 158 25.65 -1.92 -14.54
N ALA A 159 25.42 -0.62 -14.70
CA ALA A 159 24.70 0.19 -13.73
C ALA A 159 23.28 -0.33 -13.49
N SER A 160 22.55 -0.66 -14.56
CA SER A 160 21.21 -1.25 -14.46
C SER A 160 21.23 -2.64 -13.80
N ALA A 161 22.20 -3.50 -14.13
CA ALA A 161 22.32 -4.80 -13.50
C ALA A 161 22.68 -4.68 -12.00
N PHE A 162 23.53 -3.72 -11.65
CA PHE A 162 23.89 -3.43 -10.26
C PHE A 162 22.70 -2.90 -9.46
N ASP A 163 21.91 -1.98 -10.03
CA ASP A 163 20.70 -1.46 -9.41
C ASP A 163 19.64 -2.55 -9.18
N ALA A 164 19.46 -3.45 -10.16
CA ALA A 164 18.60 -4.63 -10.01
C ALA A 164 19.10 -5.57 -8.90
N LEU A 165 20.40 -5.83 -8.81
CA LEU A 165 21.00 -6.63 -7.73
C LEU A 165 20.82 -5.97 -6.36
N SER A 166 21.08 -4.67 -6.26
CA SER A 166 20.92 -3.90 -5.02
C SER A 166 19.48 -3.92 -4.54
N THR A 167 18.53 -3.65 -5.44
CA THR A 167 17.08 -3.69 -5.13
C THR A 167 16.66 -5.08 -4.65
N ARG A 168 17.14 -6.14 -5.31
CA ARG A 168 16.85 -7.52 -4.92
C ARG A 168 17.46 -7.87 -3.56
N GLN A 169 18.69 -7.46 -3.29
CA GLN A 169 19.34 -7.70 -2.00
C GLN A 169 18.56 -7.01 -0.87
N LEU A 170 18.20 -5.73 -1.04
CA LEU A 170 17.41 -4.99 -0.05
C LEU A 170 16.05 -5.66 0.21
N ALA A 171 15.36 -6.11 -0.84
CA ALA A 171 14.09 -6.82 -0.69
C ALA A 171 14.24 -8.16 0.06
N LEU A 172 15.33 -8.90 -0.16
CA LEU A 172 15.61 -10.15 0.55
C LEU A 172 16.00 -9.91 2.01
N GLU A 173 16.77 -8.86 2.29
CA GLU A 173 17.12 -8.46 3.67
C GLU A 173 15.87 -8.04 4.45
N GLU A 174 14.97 -7.29 3.82
CA GLU A 174 13.66 -6.93 4.37
C GLU A 174 12.83 -8.17 4.71
N GLU A 175 12.65 -9.09 3.75
CA GLU A 175 11.92 -10.34 3.99
C GLU A 175 12.56 -11.16 5.11
N MET A 176 13.88 -11.33 5.10
CA MET A 176 14.61 -12.09 6.10
C MET A 176 14.40 -11.48 7.49
N LYS A 177 14.47 -10.14 7.61
CA LYS A 177 14.21 -9.43 8.87
C LYS A 177 12.79 -9.69 9.38
N MET A 178 11.78 -9.63 8.51
CA MET A 178 10.39 -9.91 8.87
C MET A 178 10.19 -11.37 9.33
N HIS A 179 10.84 -12.33 8.66
CA HIS A 179 10.78 -13.74 9.08
C HIS A 179 11.45 -13.98 10.43
N TRP A 180 12.63 -13.40 10.67
CA TRP A 180 13.30 -13.50 11.97
C TRP A 180 12.48 -12.86 13.09
N TRP A 181 11.86 -11.71 12.81
CA TRP A 181 10.95 -11.06 13.73
C TRP A 181 9.75 -11.97 14.09
N ALA A 182 9.09 -12.54 13.08
CA ALA A 182 7.95 -13.42 13.29
C ALA A 182 8.33 -14.72 14.05
N LEU A 183 9.49 -15.31 13.74
CA LEU A 183 10.03 -16.47 14.44
C LEU A 183 10.42 -16.15 15.89
N GLY A 184 10.93 -14.94 16.14
CA GLY A 184 11.31 -14.48 17.48
C GLY A 184 10.13 -14.27 18.43
N LYS A 185 8.92 -14.05 17.90
CA LYS A 185 7.68 -13.83 18.67
C LYS A 185 7.83 -12.78 19.79
N ALA A 186 8.64 -11.76 19.53
CA ALA A 186 8.98 -10.72 20.50
C ALA A 186 8.96 -9.34 19.86
N SER A 187 8.51 -8.36 20.65
CA SER A 187 8.60 -6.95 20.29
C SER A 187 10.06 -6.52 20.28
N THR A 188 10.49 -5.98 19.14
CA THR A 188 11.82 -5.39 18.98
C THR A 188 11.96 -4.08 19.75
N GLU A 189 10.88 -3.31 19.87
CA GLU A 189 10.85 -2.06 20.64
C GLU A 189 11.01 -2.30 22.14
N LEU A 190 10.34 -3.33 22.67
CA LEU A 190 10.33 -3.62 24.11
C LEU A 190 11.34 -4.68 24.54
N ALA A 191 11.98 -5.38 23.59
CA ALA A 191 12.81 -6.55 23.84
C ALA A 191 12.13 -7.61 24.73
N ARG A 192 10.82 -7.81 24.53
CA ARG A 192 9.98 -8.74 25.31
C ARG A 192 9.07 -9.58 24.41
N PRO A 193 8.78 -10.84 24.77
CA PRO A 193 7.84 -11.69 24.03
C PRO A 193 6.46 -11.04 23.92
N PHE A 194 5.79 -11.19 22.77
CA PHE A 194 4.42 -10.70 22.58
C PHE A 194 3.43 -11.36 23.55
N LEU A 195 3.66 -12.63 23.89
CA LEU A 195 2.89 -13.36 24.91
C LEU A 195 2.93 -12.70 26.30
N ALA A 196 3.97 -11.91 26.60
CA ALA A 196 4.11 -11.22 27.88
C ALA A 196 3.36 -9.87 27.94
N LEU A 197 2.65 -9.50 26.87
CA LEU A 197 1.89 -8.27 26.74
C LEU A 197 0.38 -8.58 26.69
N PRO A 198 -0.49 -7.62 27.04
CA PRO A 198 -1.92 -7.74 26.78
C PRO A 198 -2.20 -8.00 25.29
N ALA A 199 -3.15 -8.87 24.96
CA ALA A 199 -3.33 -9.40 23.60
C ALA A 199 -3.51 -8.29 22.53
N PHE A 200 -4.31 -7.26 22.81
CA PHE A 200 -4.51 -6.14 21.88
C PHE A 200 -3.36 -5.13 21.88
N GLU A 201 -2.58 -5.02 22.97
CA GLU A 201 -1.33 -4.26 22.95
C GLU A 201 -0.29 -4.97 22.07
N ALA A 202 -0.15 -6.30 22.22
CA ALA A 202 0.69 -7.13 21.38
C ALA A 202 0.31 -7.00 19.91
N ALA A 203 -1.00 -7.12 19.60
CA ALA A 203 -1.54 -6.95 18.25
C ALA A 203 -1.22 -5.57 17.66
N ALA A 204 -1.41 -4.50 18.44
CA ALA A 204 -1.10 -3.15 18.01
C ALA A 204 0.40 -3.03 17.69
N ARG A 205 1.26 -3.38 18.63
CA ARG A 205 2.72 -3.30 18.46
C ARG A 205 3.20 -4.14 17.28
N ALA A 206 2.67 -5.35 17.12
CA ALA A 206 3.03 -6.22 16.01
C ALA A 206 2.70 -5.58 14.65
N ALA A 207 1.53 -4.96 14.53
CA ALA A 207 1.16 -4.22 13.31
C ALA A 207 2.10 -3.03 13.04
N PHE A 208 2.44 -2.26 14.07
CA PHE A 208 3.38 -1.13 13.97
C PHE A 208 4.80 -1.57 13.58
N GLU A 209 5.33 -2.59 14.26
CA GLU A 209 6.67 -3.11 13.98
C GLU A 209 6.75 -3.69 12.57
N LEU A 210 5.75 -4.48 12.14
CA LEU A 210 5.73 -5.04 10.80
C LEU A 210 5.63 -3.94 9.73
N ALA A 211 4.75 -2.95 9.92
CA ALA A 211 4.64 -1.81 8.99
C ALA A 211 5.92 -0.99 8.91
N ALA A 212 6.65 -0.84 10.02
CA ALA A 212 7.93 -0.14 10.05
C ALA A 212 9.08 -0.91 9.35
N MET A 213 8.92 -2.21 9.10
CA MET A 213 9.89 -2.99 8.33
C MET A 213 9.68 -2.86 6.81
N VAL A 214 8.53 -2.34 6.37
CA VAL A 214 8.22 -2.22 4.94
C VAL A 214 9.06 -1.13 4.29
N SER A 215 9.75 -1.46 3.20
CA SER A 215 10.58 -0.49 2.47
C SER A 215 9.79 0.29 1.41
N ALA A 216 10.36 1.42 0.97
CA ALA A 216 9.83 2.18 -0.16
C ALA A 216 9.82 1.39 -1.49
N HIS A 217 10.62 0.33 -1.61
CA HIS A 217 10.64 -0.56 -2.78
C HIS A 217 9.47 -1.54 -2.79
N ARG A 218 8.84 -1.78 -1.63
CA ARG A 218 7.66 -2.64 -1.50
C ARG A 218 6.60 -1.98 -0.64
N PRO A 219 6.00 -0.86 -1.06
CA PRO A 219 5.07 -0.11 -0.22
C PRO A 219 3.79 -0.89 0.14
N ALA A 220 3.44 -1.93 -0.64
CA ALA A 220 2.32 -2.83 -0.34
C ALA A 220 2.62 -3.84 0.78
N GLY A 221 3.86 -3.91 1.27
CA GLY A 221 4.34 -4.91 2.21
C GLY A 221 4.37 -6.34 1.64
N PRO A 222 4.76 -7.36 2.43
CA PRO A 222 4.81 -8.73 1.96
C PRO A 222 3.41 -9.36 1.85
N PHE A 223 3.23 -10.21 0.84
CA PHE A 223 2.04 -11.06 0.72
C PHE A 223 1.79 -11.91 1.98
N ALA A 224 2.87 -12.37 2.62
CA ALA A 224 2.81 -13.19 3.83
C ALA A 224 2.49 -12.40 5.11
N ALA A 225 2.24 -11.08 5.05
CA ALA A 225 1.98 -10.26 6.24
C ALA A 225 0.92 -10.86 7.20
N PRO A 226 -0.23 -11.40 6.74
CA PRO A 226 -1.19 -12.03 7.64
C PRO A 226 -0.61 -13.22 8.42
N ALA A 227 0.15 -14.08 7.73
CA ALA A 227 0.77 -15.25 8.35
C ALA A 227 1.93 -14.85 9.28
N LEU A 228 2.67 -13.80 8.95
CA LEU A 228 3.74 -13.26 9.82
C LEU A 228 3.16 -12.70 11.12
N LEU A 229 2.06 -11.94 11.03
CA LEU A 229 1.34 -11.43 12.21
C LEU A 229 0.76 -12.55 13.06
N GLU A 230 0.11 -13.53 12.42
CA GLU A 230 -0.41 -14.71 13.12
C GLU A 230 0.70 -15.46 13.84
N GLN A 231 1.83 -15.72 13.16
CA GLN A 231 2.97 -16.41 13.74
C GLN A 231 3.59 -15.63 14.91
N ALA A 232 3.73 -14.30 14.78
CA ALA A 232 4.30 -13.44 15.82
C ALA A 232 3.41 -13.39 17.07
N LEU A 233 2.08 -13.38 16.89
CA LEU A 233 1.09 -13.30 17.97
C LEU A 233 0.67 -14.66 18.52
N GLN A 234 1.02 -15.75 17.86
CA GLN A 234 0.58 -17.10 18.23
C GLN A 234 0.99 -17.45 19.67
N THR A 235 -0.02 -17.76 20.48
CA THR A 235 0.11 -18.19 21.87
C THR A 235 -0.26 -19.67 22.03
N ALA A 236 0.20 -20.32 23.10
CA ALA A 236 -0.11 -21.73 23.35
C ALA A 236 -1.54 -21.94 23.87
N ASP A 237 -2.14 -20.90 24.44
CA ASP A 237 -3.49 -20.85 25.02
C ASP A 237 -4.54 -20.28 24.05
N GLY A 238 -4.14 -19.82 22.85
CA GLY A 238 -5.05 -19.35 21.81
C GLY A 238 -5.62 -17.96 22.07
N ALA A 239 -5.00 -17.17 22.96
CA ALA A 239 -5.42 -15.82 23.31
C ALA A 239 -5.51 -14.89 22.08
N GLU A 240 -4.76 -15.15 21.01
CA GLU A 240 -4.81 -14.40 19.75
C GLU A 240 -6.15 -14.51 19.00
N ASN A 241 -7.01 -15.46 19.40
CA ASN A 241 -8.32 -15.71 18.83
C ASN A 241 -9.47 -15.32 19.78
N GLU A 242 -9.18 -14.84 20.98
CA GLU A 242 -10.20 -14.42 21.93
C GLU A 242 -10.91 -13.16 21.41
N LYS A 243 -12.24 -13.24 21.30
CA LYS A 243 -13.04 -12.15 20.72
C LYS A 243 -13.39 -11.13 21.78
N GLN A 244 -13.14 -9.86 21.48
CA GLN A 244 -13.58 -8.73 22.27
C GLN A 244 -14.32 -7.73 21.39
N THR A 245 -15.13 -6.86 21.99
CA THR A 245 -15.71 -5.73 21.23
C THR A 245 -14.61 -4.77 20.79
N LEU A 246 -14.76 -4.09 19.66
CA LEU A 246 -13.79 -3.09 19.20
C LEU A 246 -13.53 -2.03 20.28
N ALA A 247 -14.57 -1.56 20.96
CA ALA A 247 -14.43 -0.62 22.06
C ALA A 247 -13.58 -1.17 23.21
N SER A 248 -13.86 -2.39 23.67
CA SER A 248 -13.06 -3.01 24.74
C SER A 248 -11.63 -3.32 24.29
N ALA A 249 -11.43 -3.73 23.04
CA ALA A 249 -10.12 -3.97 22.46
C ALA A 249 -9.25 -2.70 22.49
N ILE A 250 -9.80 -1.55 22.08
CA ILE A 250 -9.10 -0.26 22.16
C ILE A 250 -8.80 0.10 23.62
N VAL A 251 -9.80 0.04 24.51
CA VAL A 251 -9.64 0.44 25.92
C VAL A 251 -8.65 -0.48 26.66
N SER A 252 -8.53 -1.76 26.26
CA SER A 252 -7.61 -2.72 26.86
C SER A 252 -6.12 -2.41 26.65
N ILE A 253 -5.78 -1.62 25.64
CA ILE A 253 -4.42 -1.12 25.42
C ILE A 253 -4.19 0.05 26.39
N PRO A 254 -3.16 0.06 27.25
CA PRO A 254 -2.98 1.15 28.21
C PRO A 254 -2.95 2.54 27.55
N LEU A 255 -3.61 3.54 28.14
CA LEU A 255 -3.74 4.90 27.58
C LEU A 255 -2.39 5.50 27.16
N ALA A 256 -1.36 5.39 28.02
CA ALA A 256 -0.01 5.88 27.72
C ALA A 256 0.60 5.18 26.48
N VAL A 257 0.32 3.89 26.29
CA VAL A 257 0.78 3.14 25.11
C VAL A 257 0.01 3.57 23.88
N ARG A 258 -1.32 3.75 23.97
CA ARG A 258 -2.13 4.26 22.85
C ARG A 258 -1.67 5.66 22.42
N GLN A 259 -1.44 6.56 23.37
CA GLN A 259 -0.93 7.91 23.07
C GLN A 259 0.41 7.86 22.34
N LYS A 260 1.30 6.92 22.68
CA LYS A 260 2.59 6.74 21.99
C LYS A 260 2.43 6.15 20.59
N LEU A 261 1.64 5.08 20.45
CA LEU A 261 1.47 4.37 19.17
C LEU A 261 0.66 5.19 18.16
N PHE A 262 -0.43 5.81 18.61
CA PHE A 262 -1.37 6.55 17.78
C PHE A 262 -1.12 8.07 17.81
N ALA A 263 0.08 8.51 18.24
CA ALA A 263 0.45 9.92 18.26
C ALA A 263 0.26 10.57 16.88
N ARG A 264 -0.70 11.52 16.81
CA ARG A 264 -1.11 12.35 15.66
C ARG A 264 -0.91 11.70 14.28
N LYS A 265 -1.92 10.95 13.83
CA LYS A 265 -2.04 10.46 12.45
C LYS A 265 -3.17 11.18 11.72
N PRO A 266 -2.91 12.36 11.13
CA PRO A 266 -3.95 13.30 10.70
C PRO A 266 -4.94 12.74 9.65
N SER A 267 -4.56 11.68 8.93
CA SER A 267 -5.37 11.10 7.86
C SER A 267 -6.64 10.38 8.31
N SER A 268 -6.67 9.91 9.56
CA SER A 268 -7.82 9.17 10.11
C SER A 268 -9.11 10.00 10.10
N ARG A 269 -9.00 11.34 10.19
CA ARG A 269 -10.13 12.26 10.15
C ARG A 269 -10.51 12.70 8.74
N VAL A 270 -9.59 12.59 7.78
CA VAL A 270 -9.81 12.97 6.36
C VAL A 270 -10.63 11.89 5.65
N VAL A 271 -10.30 10.61 5.88
CA VAL A 271 -11.06 9.47 5.35
C VAL A 271 -11.40 8.47 6.48
N PRO A 272 -12.33 8.81 7.38
CA PRO A 272 -12.69 8.01 8.55
C PRO A 272 -12.95 6.53 8.31
N GLY A 273 -13.65 6.22 7.22
CA GLY A 273 -13.99 4.83 6.87
C GLY A 273 -12.78 3.98 6.49
N ALA A 274 -11.66 4.60 6.08
CA ALA A 274 -10.45 3.88 5.69
C ALA A 274 -9.51 3.59 6.88
N PHE A 275 -9.73 4.21 8.04
CA PHE A 275 -8.88 4.11 9.23
C PHE A 275 -9.68 3.81 10.52
N PRO A 276 -10.52 2.76 10.55
CA PRO A 276 -11.44 2.52 11.66
C PRO A 276 -10.74 2.24 13.00
N ILE A 277 -9.63 1.50 13.04
CA ILE A 277 -8.91 1.22 14.30
C ILE A 277 -8.17 2.47 14.77
N MET A 278 -7.44 3.14 13.88
CA MET A 278 -6.71 4.36 14.20
C MET A 278 -7.65 5.47 14.68
N LEU A 279 -8.80 5.64 14.02
CA LEU A 279 -9.81 6.63 14.42
C LEU A 279 -10.47 6.28 15.76
N ALA A 280 -10.74 5.00 16.03
CA ALA A 280 -11.27 4.56 17.32
C ALA A 280 -10.27 4.87 18.45
N ALA A 281 -8.98 4.59 18.23
CA ALA A 281 -7.93 4.93 19.19
C ALA A 281 -7.83 6.44 19.42
N GLU A 282 -7.86 7.26 18.37
CA GLU A 282 -7.87 8.73 18.50
C GLU A 282 -9.09 9.24 19.28
N CYS A 283 -10.29 8.72 18.98
CA CYS A 283 -11.50 9.12 19.67
C CYS A 283 -11.44 8.74 21.16
N ALA A 284 -10.93 7.55 21.48
CA ALA A 284 -10.75 7.10 22.87
C ALA A 284 -9.69 7.93 23.61
N ILE A 285 -8.59 8.31 22.94
CA ILE A 285 -7.55 9.19 23.52
C ILE A 285 -8.11 10.58 23.79
N ASP A 286 -8.85 11.17 22.83
CA ASP A 286 -9.44 12.51 22.96
C ASP A 286 -10.42 12.61 24.15
N SER A 287 -11.07 11.49 24.49
CA SER A 287 -12.04 11.39 25.58
C SER A 287 -11.47 10.79 26.88
N GLU A 288 -10.16 10.52 26.95
CA GLU A 288 -9.54 9.84 28.11
C GLU A 288 -10.28 8.54 28.54
N ASP A 289 -10.74 7.77 27.56
CA ASP A 289 -11.56 6.54 27.71
C ASP A 289 -13.00 6.72 28.22
N GLU A 290 -13.51 7.95 28.34
CA GLU A 290 -14.92 8.17 28.63
C GLU A 290 -15.85 7.59 27.55
N ASP A 291 -17.00 7.06 27.93
CA ASP A 291 -17.89 6.34 27.01
C ASP A 291 -18.49 7.19 25.87
N ASP A 292 -18.31 8.51 25.91
CA ASP A 292 -18.82 9.48 24.95
C ASP A 292 -18.14 9.37 23.57
N TRP A 293 -16.93 8.78 23.49
CA TRP A 293 -16.23 8.60 22.22
C TRP A 293 -16.91 7.58 21.31
N LYS A 294 -17.60 6.58 21.88
CA LYS A 294 -18.25 5.48 21.15
C LYS A 294 -19.32 5.99 20.15
N PRO A 295 -20.32 6.81 20.55
CA PRO A 295 -21.29 7.37 19.60
C PRO A 295 -20.66 8.33 18.60
N ARG A 296 -19.63 9.10 19.00
CA ARG A 296 -18.87 9.98 18.10
C ARG A 296 -18.17 9.19 17.00
N PHE A 297 -17.43 8.13 17.39
CA PHE A 297 -16.77 7.21 16.49
C PHE A 297 -17.77 6.56 15.52
N ARG A 298 -18.88 6.02 16.03
CA ARG A 298 -19.91 5.40 15.20
C ARG A 298 -20.46 6.35 14.14
N ARG A 299 -20.71 7.62 14.49
CA ARG A 299 -21.21 8.63 13.56
C ARG A 299 -20.20 8.99 12.46
N ILE A 300 -18.91 9.00 12.78
CA ILE A 300 -17.85 9.46 11.87
C ILE A 300 -17.35 8.31 10.98
N ALA A 301 -17.08 7.15 11.58
CA ALA A 301 -16.51 5.98 10.91
C ALA A 301 -17.56 5.06 10.27
N ASN A 302 -18.83 5.19 10.67
CA ASN A 302 -19.91 4.24 10.35
C ASN A 302 -19.63 2.79 10.80
N VAL A 303 -18.78 2.60 11.80
CA VAL A 303 -18.41 1.30 12.38
C VAL A 303 -19.15 1.13 13.70
N ASP A 304 -19.70 -0.06 13.97
CA ASP A 304 -20.29 -0.36 15.27
C ASP A 304 -19.17 -0.64 16.30
N PRO A 305 -19.01 0.18 17.37
CA PRO A 305 -18.01 -0.07 18.40
C PRO A 305 -18.22 -1.40 19.16
N LYS A 306 -19.41 -2.01 19.06
CA LYS A 306 -19.74 -3.31 19.64
C LYS A 306 -19.37 -4.50 18.75
N MET A 307 -18.90 -4.26 17.52
CA MET A 307 -18.44 -5.35 16.65
C MET A 307 -17.33 -6.15 17.33
N THR A 308 -17.29 -7.46 17.10
CA THR A 308 -16.27 -8.31 17.71
C THR A 308 -15.05 -8.41 16.82
N VAL A 309 -13.87 -8.39 17.44
CA VAL A 309 -12.57 -8.50 16.79
C VAL A 309 -11.70 -9.48 17.58
N THR A 310 -10.83 -10.20 16.87
CA THR A 310 -9.74 -10.98 17.48
C THR A 310 -8.45 -10.16 17.44
N PRO A 311 -7.48 -10.41 18.33
CA PRO A 311 -6.15 -9.79 18.25
C PRO A 311 -5.49 -9.91 16.88
N ASN A 312 -5.54 -11.08 16.24
CA ASN A 312 -4.98 -11.26 14.89
C ASN A 312 -5.73 -10.41 13.85
N GLY A 313 -7.07 -10.41 13.87
CA GLY A 313 -7.87 -9.58 12.97
C GLY A 313 -7.63 -8.08 13.17
N PHE A 314 -7.47 -7.66 14.43
CA PHE A 314 -7.10 -6.29 14.81
C PHE A 314 -5.73 -5.91 14.25
N ALA A 315 -4.72 -6.77 14.42
CA ALA A 315 -3.36 -6.53 13.91
C ALA A 315 -3.34 -6.42 12.39
N GLN A 316 -4.03 -7.31 11.67
CA GLN A 316 -4.10 -7.29 10.21
C GLN A 316 -4.78 -6.02 9.68
N GLN A 317 -5.90 -5.63 10.30
CA GLN A 317 -6.61 -4.42 9.93
C GLN A 317 -5.76 -3.18 10.21
N LEU A 318 -5.17 -3.08 11.41
CA LEU A 318 -4.31 -1.96 11.76
C LEU A 318 -3.09 -1.89 10.84
N TYR A 319 -2.49 -3.03 10.47
CA TYR A 319 -1.38 -3.07 9.52
C TYR A 319 -1.76 -2.47 8.15
N ARG A 320 -2.95 -2.78 7.63
CA ARG A 320 -3.45 -2.17 6.37
C ARG A 320 -3.65 -0.66 6.51
N GLU A 321 -4.22 -0.22 7.63
CA GLU A 321 -4.36 1.20 7.94
C GLU A 321 -3.00 1.91 8.01
N LEU A 322 -1.99 1.26 8.58
CA LEU A 322 -0.62 1.79 8.65
C LEU A 322 0.02 1.89 7.27
N LEU A 323 -0.12 0.87 6.42
CA LEU A 323 0.36 0.93 5.03
C LEU A 323 -0.34 2.02 4.23
N LEU A 324 -1.65 2.15 4.40
CA LEU A 324 -2.39 3.21 3.72
C LEU A 324 -1.91 4.60 4.18
N TRP A 325 -1.62 4.74 5.48
CA TRP A 325 -1.12 5.98 6.04
C TRP A 325 0.25 6.38 5.47
N THR A 326 1.17 5.44 5.25
CA THR A 326 2.49 5.76 4.66
C THR A 326 2.41 6.20 3.20
N MET A 327 1.29 5.95 2.52
CA MET A 327 1.06 6.32 1.12
C MET A 327 0.40 7.69 0.95
N LEU A 328 -0.13 8.27 2.04
CA LEU A 328 -0.78 9.57 1.97
C LEU A 328 0.26 10.71 2.00
N PRO A 329 0.10 11.75 1.17
CA PRO A 329 0.96 12.93 1.24
C PRO A 329 0.84 13.59 2.62
N ALA A 330 1.99 13.97 3.19
CA ALA A 330 2.10 14.62 4.49
C ALA A 330 1.44 16.01 4.53
#